data_AF-A0A4Y7WFD7-F1
#
_entry.id   AF-A0A4Y7WFD7-F1
#
_cell.length_a   1.000
_cell.length_b   1.000
_cell.length_c   1.000
_cell.angle_alpha   90.00
_cell.angle_beta   90.00
_cell.angle_gamma   90.00
#
_symmetry.space_group_name_H-M   'P 1'
#
loop_
_entity.id
_entity.type
_entity.pdbx_description
1 polymer ?
#
loop_
_entity_poly.entity_id
_entity_poly.type
_entity_poly.pdbx_seq_one_letter_code
_entity_poly.pdbx_strand_id
1 'polypeptide(L)'
;MNNVTVKNALMFIIPSILGIFLFMTPIPIDTEDGRSVQLPVMFASDFLMELLSVEVITVIVTILLIVTAIVSIIATRVKKQSQTESFWVSIFATTPVWIVVRIVGAILAILVFMNVGPEFLISEDTGQLLLTDLLPFLFSIFLFAGLLLPLLLNFGLMEFFGSLLKNVMRPLFRLPGRASIDSMASWVGDGTVGIMMSNNQYEAGKYTAREAAIVASAFSVVSITFSISILGRLGISHLFWQFFLTLFIAGFVAAVITPRIPPLSRKANTYIDGSEGQEEPKEKNVVKNGFAQASLRAEESFKQGKNLQTGFKTVFDLWFGVLPVVMAIGTIAAGVANFTPVFEWLAVPFVPVLEWMNIPEAAAASQTLLIGFADMLLPAILAESFGITSELTLFIIATLSVSQLIYMSETGGVLVASKIPITFLDAVLIFLVRTIITLPIIVLMGHLLL
;
A
#
# COMPACT_ATOMS: atom_id res chain seq x y z
N MET A 1 37.31 -0.24 7.54
CA MET A 1 36.31 -1.28 7.85
C MET A 1 36.12 -1.27 9.35
N ASN A 2 35.01 -0.70 9.84
CA ASN A 2 34.72 -0.75 11.28
C ASN A 2 34.46 -2.21 11.66
N ASN A 3 35.16 -2.72 12.67
CA ASN A 3 34.88 -4.03 13.22
C ASN A 3 33.48 -3.98 13.85
N VAL A 4 32.54 -4.71 13.24
CA VAL A 4 31.21 -4.91 13.81
C VAL A 4 31.38 -5.62 15.13
N THR A 5 31.00 -4.96 16.23
CA THR A 5 31.03 -5.57 17.56
C THR A 5 29.82 -6.48 17.74
N VAL A 6 29.91 -7.47 18.65
CA VAL A 6 28.77 -8.35 18.99
C VAL A 6 27.56 -7.53 19.45
N LYS A 7 27.81 -6.43 20.20
CA LYS A 7 26.77 -5.50 20.62
C LYS A 7 26.03 -4.88 19.43
N ASN A 8 26.77 -4.37 18.43
CA ASN A 8 26.17 -3.74 17.24
C ASN A 8 25.40 -4.78 16.40
N ALA A 9 25.92 -5.99 16.29
CA ALA A 9 25.24 -7.09 15.62
C ALA A 9 23.90 -7.44 16.31
N LEU A 10 23.88 -7.54 17.64
CA LEU A 10 22.65 -7.82 18.40
C LEU A 10 21.63 -6.67 18.33
N MET A 11 22.10 -5.42 18.32
CA MET A 11 21.25 -4.25 18.10
C MET A 11 20.54 -4.27 16.74
N PHE A 12 21.16 -4.86 15.72
CA PHE A 12 20.51 -5.08 14.43
C PHE A 12 19.59 -6.31 14.46
N ILE A 13 20.11 -7.46 14.88
CA ILE A 13 19.44 -8.76 14.73
C ILE A 13 18.16 -8.85 15.55
N ILE A 14 18.17 -8.42 16.82
CA ILE A 14 17.03 -8.63 17.72
C ILE A 14 15.79 -7.85 17.26
N PRO A 15 15.86 -6.52 17.01
CA PRO A 15 14.70 -5.78 16.54
C PRO A 15 14.23 -6.24 15.15
N SER A 16 15.16 -6.63 14.27
CA SER A 16 14.82 -7.12 12.93
C SER A 16 14.07 -8.45 12.98
N ILE A 17 14.52 -9.41 13.80
CA ILE A 17 13.81 -10.68 14.00
C ILE A 17 12.44 -10.44 14.62
N LEU A 18 12.35 -9.56 15.60
CA LEU A 18 11.06 -9.20 16.22
C LEU A 18 10.11 -8.57 15.19
N GLY A 19 10.60 -7.67 14.35
CA GLY A 19 9.82 -7.08 13.27
C GLY A 19 9.35 -8.13 12.26
N ILE A 20 10.23 -9.01 11.81
CA ILE A 20 9.89 -10.10 10.87
C ILE A 20 8.86 -11.05 11.50
N PHE A 21 9.02 -11.34 12.79
CA PHE A 21 8.03 -12.11 13.54
C PHE A 21 6.67 -11.43 13.49
N LEU A 22 6.60 -10.15 13.88
CA LEU A 22 5.35 -9.41 14.01
C LEU A 22 4.59 -9.21 12.70
N PHE A 23 5.30 -8.96 11.59
CA PHE A 23 4.70 -8.53 10.32
C PHE A 23 4.78 -9.56 9.19
N MET A 24 5.64 -10.58 9.29
CA MET A 24 5.91 -11.51 8.18
C MET A 24 5.77 -12.98 8.57
N THR A 25 5.52 -13.30 9.85
CA THR A 25 5.37 -14.68 10.28
C THR A 25 3.89 -15.04 10.36
N PRO A 26 3.35 -15.76 9.35
CA PRO A 26 1.98 -16.24 9.40
C PRO A 26 1.82 -17.27 10.53
N ILE A 27 0.88 -17.01 11.44
CA ILE A 27 0.47 -17.96 12.47
C ILE A 27 -0.81 -18.64 12.00
N PRO A 28 -0.80 -19.97 11.81
CA PRO A 28 -2.02 -20.71 11.51
C PRO A 28 -2.94 -20.68 12.73
N ILE A 29 -4.20 -20.37 12.49
CA ILE A 29 -5.27 -20.40 13.47
C ILE A 29 -6.36 -21.35 12.98
N ASP A 30 -6.86 -22.18 13.88
CA ASP A 30 -8.01 -23.02 13.59
C ASP A 30 -9.28 -22.18 13.79
N THR A 31 -10.01 -21.95 12.70
CA THR A 31 -11.31 -21.25 12.65
C THR A 31 -12.43 -22.24 12.32
N GLU A 32 -13.69 -21.88 12.55
CA GLU A 32 -14.84 -22.75 12.26
C GLU A 32 -14.89 -23.17 10.77
N ASP A 33 -14.44 -22.30 9.87
CA ASP A 33 -14.39 -22.53 8.41
C ASP A 33 -13.08 -23.19 7.91
N GLY A 34 -12.23 -23.69 8.82
CA GLY A 34 -10.96 -24.36 8.50
C GLY A 34 -9.73 -23.63 9.05
N ARG A 35 -8.54 -23.90 8.48
CA ARG A 35 -7.29 -23.24 8.90
C ARG A 35 -7.18 -21.88 8.22
N SER A 36 -7.20 -20.81 9.00
CA SER A 36 -6.85 -19.47 8.54
C SER A 36 -5.45 -19.08 9.01
N VAL A 37 -4.96 -17.95 8.52
CA VAL A 37 -3.62 -17.45 8.82
C VAL A 37 -3.73 -16.00 9.26
N GLN A 38 -3.07 -15.68 10.36
CA GLN A 38 -3.05 -14.33 10.90
C GLN A 38 -1.64 -13.91 11.31
N LEU A 39 -1.34 -12.62 11.21
CA LEU A 39 -0.06 -12.07 11.70
C LEU A 39 -0.16 -11.69 13.18
N PRO A 40 0.94 -11.78 13.96
CA PRO A 40 0.97 -11.32 15.35
C PRO A 40 0.43 -9.90 15.55
N VAL A 41 0.72 -8.98 14.63
CA VAL A 41 0.24 -7.58 14.70
C VAL A 41 -1.29 -7.47 14.56
N MET A 42 -1.94 -8.38 13.83
CA MET A 42 -3.39 -8.37 13.66
C MET A 42 -4.11 -8.79 14.93
N PHE A 43 -3.57 -9.73 15.72
CA PHE A 43 -4.15 -10.06 17.03
C PHE A 43 -4.24 -8.84 17.95
N ALA A 44 -3.25 -7.94 17.89
CA ALA A 44 -3.29 -6.70 18.66
C ALA A 44 -4.37 -5.73 18.15
N SER A 45 -4.54 -5.65 16.82
CA SER A 45 -5.60 -4.87 16.18
C SER A 45 -6.98 -5.38 16.57
N ASP A 46 -7.21 -6.69 16.46
CA ASP A 46 -8.49 -7.32 16.79
C ASP A 46 -8.81 -7.15 18.27
N PHE A 47 -7.81 -7.34 19.14
CA PHE A 47 -7.97 -7.09 20.57
C PHE A 47 -8.40 -5.64 20.86
N LEU A 48 -7.88 -4.64 20.13
CA LEU A 48 -8.30 -3.26 20.28
C LEU A 48 -9.75 -3.04 19.79
N MET A 49 -10.11 -3.67 18.68
CA MET A 49 -11.48 -3.61 18.13
C MET A 49 -12.50 -4.23 19.08
N GLU A 50 -12.17 -5.35 19.71
CA GLU A 50 -12.99 -5.98 20.75
C GLU A 50 -13.07 -5.11 22.01
N LEU A 51 -11.96 -4.52 22.43
CA LEU A 51 -11.89 -3.71 23.65
C LEU A 51 -12.72 -2.42 23.56
N LEU A 52 -12.66 -1.74 22.42
CA LEU A 52 -13.36 -0.46 22.23
C LEU A 52 -14.75 -0.63 21.61
N SER A 53 -15.04 -1.76 20.96
CA SER A 53 -16.18 -1.96 20.05
C SER A 53 -16.08 -1.14 18.76
N VAL A 54 -16.66 -1.69 17.69
CA VAL A 54 -16.62 -1.08 16.35
C VAL A 54 -17.36 0.25 16.33
N GLU A 55 -18.45 0.39 17.08
CA GLU A 55 -19.25 1.61 17.15
C GLU A 55 -18.46 2.77 17.77
N VAL A 56 -17.71 2.52 18.86
CA VAL A 56 -16.88 3.56 19.49
C VAL A 56 -15.75 3.96 18.57
N ILE A 57 -15.09 2.99 17.91
CA ILE A 57 -14.03 3.30 16.94
C ILE A 57 -14.59 4.12 15.78
N THR A 58 -15.78 3.79 15.28
CA THR A 58 -16.45 4.54 14.22
C THR A 58 -16.67 6.01 14.62
N VAL A 59 -17.09 6.27 15.87
CA VAL A 59 -17.21 7.62 16.41
C VAL A 59 -15.84 8.31 16.48
N ILE A 60 -14.80 7.63 16.98
CA ILE A 60 -13.44 8.16 17.06
C ILE A 60 -12.94 8.55 15.67
N VAL A 61 -13.10 7.67 14.68
CA VAL A 61 -12.67 7.93 13.30
C VAL A 61 -13.45 9.10 12.72
N THR A 62 -14.77 9.18 12.91
CA THR A 62 -15.57 10.30 12.42
C THR A 62 -15.05 11.64 12.98
N ILE A 63 -14.78 11.71 14.29
CA ILE A 63 -14.19 12.90 14.93
C ILE A 63 -12.80 13.18 14.35
N LEU A 64 -11.98 12.15 14.19
CA LEU A 64 -10.64 12.24 13.62
C LEU A 64 -10.67 12.88 12.23
N LEU A 65 -11.58 12.45 11.36
CA LEU A 65 -11.74 13.00 10.01
C LEU A 65 -12.11 14.49 10.03
N ILE A 66 -13.02 14.89 10.92
CA ILE A 66 -13.42 16.30 11.11
C ILE A 66 -12.22 17.14 11.57
N VAL A 67 -11.51 16.68 12.61
CA VAL A 67 -10.31 17.35 13.11
C VAL A 67 -9.27 17.47 12.01
N THR A 68 -9.07 16.41 11.21
CA THR A 68 -8.13 16.40 10.10
C THR A 68 -8.44 17.48 9.08
N ALA A 69 -9.70 17.59 8.65
CA ALA A 69 -10.11 18.61 7.68
C ALA A 69 -9.82 20.02 8.20
N ILE A 70 -10.19 20.31 9.45
CA ILE A 70 -10.01 21.63 10.07
C ILE A 70 -8.53 21.97 10.25
N VAL A 71 -7.76 21.06 10.87
CA VAL A 71 -6.35 21.29 11.20
C VAL A 71 -5.51 21.38 9.93
N SER A 72 -5.83 20.63 8.87
CA SER A 72 -5.12 20.72 7.58
C SER A 72 -5.21 22.10 6.94
N ILE A 73 -6.38 22.75 7.02
CA ILE A 73 -6.57 24.12 6.53
C ILE A 73 -5.68 25.08 7.32
N ILE A 74 -5.68 24.97 8.65
CA ILE A 74 -4.90 25.83 9.54
C ILE A 74 -3.40 25.61 9.32
N ALA A 75 -2.93 24.36 9.38
CA ALA A 75 -1.53 23.99 9.23
C ALA A 75 -0.95 24.44 7.88
N THR A 76 -1.70 24.29 6.79
CA THR A 76 -1.25 24.70 5.46
C THR A 76 -1.11 26.22 5.35
N ARG A 77 -2.02 26.99 5.98
CA ARG A 77 -1.90 28.45 6.05
C ARG A 77 -0.70 28.90 6.88
N VAL A 78 -0.48 28.27 8.03
CA VAL A 78 0.67 28.56 8.90
C VAL A 78 1.99 28.26 8.19
N LYS A 79 2.10 27.11 7.50
CA LYS A 79 3.30 26.75 6.72
C LYS A 79 3.64 27.82 5.69
N LYS A 80 2.63 28.31 4.96
CA LYS A 80 2.80 29.35 3.94
C LYS A 80 3.26 30.69 4.53
N GLN A 81 2.81 31.04 5.74
CA GLN A 81 3.10 32.32 6.37
C GLN A 81 4.44 32.33 7.11
N SER A 82 4.79 31.25 7.79
CA SER A 82 5.88 31.24 8.76
C SER A 82 7.09 30.38 8.36
N GLN A 83 7.01 29.60 7.26
CA GLN A 83 8.03 28.60 6.86
C GLN A 83 8.50 27.68 8.01
N THR A 84 7.65 27.49 9.04
CA THR A 84 7.97 26.70 10.22
C THR A 84 7.75 25.22 9.95
N GLU A 85 8.79 24.41 10.17
CA GLU A 85 8.71 22.95 10.12
C GLU A 85 8.51 22.41 11.54
N SER A 86 7.24 22.37 11.97
CA SER A 86 6.80 21.74 13.22
C SER A 86 6.29 20.31 12.96
N PHE A 87 6.37 19.44 13.97
CA PHE A 87 5.83 18.07 13.92
C PHE A 87 4.39 18.04 13.36
N TRP A 88 3.51 18.89 13.89
CA TRP A 88 2.12 18.97 13.46
C TRP A 88 1.96 19.52 12.03
N VAL A 89 2.80 20.49 11.66
CA VAL A 89 2.80 21.03 10.28
C VAL A 89 3.21 19.93 9.30
N SER A 90 4.15 19.06 9.65
CA SER A 90 4.60 17.96 8.79
C SER A 90 3.54 16.89 8.54
N ILE A 91 2.55 16.76 9.44
CA ILE A 91 1.46 15.76 9.34
C ILE A 91 0.25 16.35 8.61
N PHE A 92 -0.11 17.60 8.94
CA PHE A 92 -1.37 18.20 8.49
C PHE A 92 -1.24 19.11 7.27
N ALA A 93 -0.08 19.74 7.03
CA ALA A 93 0.06 20.61 5.86
C ALA A 93 0.15 19.78 4.58
N THR A 94 -0.72 20.08 3.62
CA THR A 94 -0.78 19.34 2.35
C THR A 94 -1.20 20.26 1.20
N THR A 95 -1.26 19.73 -0.02
CA THR A 95 -1.66 20.48 -1.21
C THR A 95 -3.15 20.86 -1.16
N PRO A 96 -3.59 21.92 -1.86
CA PRO A 96 -5.01 22.31 -1.88
C PRO A 96 -5.96 21.18 -2.30
N VAL A 97 -5.54 20.32 -3.23
CA VAL A 97 -6.33 19.17 -3.68
C VAL A 97 -6.60 18.21 -2.53
N TRP A 98 -5.55 17.86 -1.77
CA TRP A 98 -5.70 16.96 -0.61
C TRP A 98 -6.48 17.58 0.54
N ILE A 99 -6.45 18.91 0.70
CA ILE A 99 -7.32 19.60 1.65
C ILE A 99 -8.79 19.41 1.25
N VAL A 100 -9.13 19.57 -0.04
CA VAL A 100 -10.49 19.34 -0.53
C VAL A 100 -10.92 17.90 -0.26
N VAL A 101 -10.07 16.93 -0.57
CA VAL A 101 -10.34 15.51 -0.29
C VAL A 101 -10.60 15.26 1.19
N ARG A 102 -9.77 15.82 2.09
CA ARG A 102 -9.96 15.72 3.55
C ARG A 102 -11.29 16.33 4.01
N ILE A 103 -11.67 17.48 3.45
CA ILE A 103 -12.96 18.12 3.74
C ILE A 103 -14.12 17.26 3.26
N VAL A 104 -14.06 16.75 2.02
CA VAL A 104 -15.09 15.87 1.47
C VAL A 104 -15.22 14.60 2.31
N GLY A 105 -14.10 13.97 2.69
CA GLY A 105 -14.10 12.78 3.54
C GLY A 105 -14.75 13.04 4.89
N ALA A 106 -14.50 14.20 5.52
CA ALA A 106 -15.15 14.58 6.78
C ALA A 106 -16.66 14.83 6.61
N ILE A 107 -17.08 15.49 5.54
CA ILE A 107 -18.51 15.73 5.25
C ILE A 107 -19.23 14.40 5.02
N LEU A 108 -18.66 13.51 4.19
CA LEU A 108 -19.24 12.21 3.92
C LEU A 108 -19.31 11.36 5.18
N ALA A 109 -18.26 11.35 6.02
CA ALA A 109 -18.29 10.66 7.31
C ALA A 109 -19.45 11.14 8.20
N ILE A 110 -19.67 12.46 8.31
CA ILE A 110 -20.79 12.99 9.09
C ILE A 110 -22.13 12.54 8.51
N LEU A 111 -22.30 12.68 7.19
CA LEU A 111 -23.55 12.34 6.51
C LEU A 111 -23.89 10.85 6.68
N VAL A 112 -22.90 9.97 6.45
CA VAL A 112 -23.05 8.53 6.63
C VAL A 112 -23.29 8.18 8.10
N PHE A 113 -22.52 8.75 9.03
CA PHE A 113 -22.67 8.51 10.46
C PHE A 113 -24.07 8.90 10.96
N MET A 114 -24.61 10.02 10.49
CA MET A 114 -25.96 10.47 10.82
C MET A 114 -27.04 9.76 10.00
N ASN A 115 -26.67 8.91 9.06
CA ASN A 115 -27.55 8.25 8.10
C ASN A 115 -28.40 9.25 7.28
N VAL A 116 -27.80 10.37 6.87
CA VAL A 116 -28.43 11.47 6.13
C VAL A 116 -27.84 11.56 4.73
N GLY A 117 -28.62 11.21 3.70
CA GLY A 117 -28.22 11.33 2.31
C GLY A 117 -29.02 10.41 1.37
N PRO A 118 -28.75 10.45 0.06
CA PRO A 118 -29.25 9.44 -0.87
C PRO A 118 -28.61 8.08 -0.59
N GLU A 119 -29.28 6.98 -0.97
CA GLU A 119 -28.75 5.61 -0.84
C GLU A 119 -27.36 5.44 -1.47
N PHE A 120 -27.07 6.20 -2.54
CA PHE A 120 -25.73 6.32 -3.12
C PHE A 120 -24.62 6.53 -2.07
N LEU A 121 -24.89 7.29 -1.01
CA LEU A 121 -23.96 7.56 0.09
C LEU A 121 -24.17 6.67 1.31
N ILE A 122 -25.41 6.41 1.70
CA ILE A 122 -25.73 5.80 3.01
C ILE A 122 -26.05 4.31 2.95
N SER A 123 -26.00 3.69 1.78
CA SER A 123 -26.23 2.25 1.62
C SER A 123 -25.19 1.43 2.38
N GLU A 124 -25.60 0.25 2.81
CA GLU A 124 -24.76 -0.78 3.44
C GLU A 124 -23.60 -1.22 2.54
N ASP A 125 -23.73 -1.06 1.22
CA ASP A 125 -22.69 -1.38 0.22
C ASP A 125 -21.85 -0.16 -0.21
N THR A 126 -22.09 1.03 0.37
CA THR A 126 -21.39 2.26 0.00
C THR A 126 -20.75 2.94 1.21
N GLY A 127 -21.20 4.12 1.63
CA GLY A 127 -20.54 4.86 2.69
C GLY A 127 -20.58 4.17 4.05
N GLN A 128 -21.66 3.43 4.36
CA GLN A 128 -21.74 2.68 5.62
C GLN A 128 -20.65 1.63 5.72
N LEU A 129 -20.51 0.80 4.68
CA LEU A 129 -19.43 -0.18 4.54
C LEU A 129 -18.04 0.40 4.86
N LEU A 130 -17.76 1.57 4.28
CA LEU A 130 -16.49 2.25 4.46
C LEU A 130 -16.33 2.72 5.91
N LEU A 131 -17.38 3.30 6.49
CA LEU A 131 -17.33 3.92 7.81
C LEU A 131 -17.39 2.93 8.98
N THR A 132 -18.13 1.83 8.86
CA THR A 132 -18.37 0.87 9.95
C THR A 132 -17.47 -0.35 9.86
N ASP A 133 -17.00 -0.75 8.68
CA ASP A 133 -16.16 -1.93 8.53
C ASP A 133 -14.72 -1.54 8.22
N LEU A 134 -14.51 -0.81 7.12
CA LEU A 134 -13.17 -0.57 6.61
C LEU A 134 -12.36 0.37 7.50
N LEU A 135 -12.91 1.53 7.84
CA LEU A 135 -12.22 2.55 8.61
C LEU A 135 -11.87 2.11 10.04
N PRO A 136 -12.74 1.39 10.78
CA PRO A 136 -12.38 0.85 12.11
C PRO A 136 -11.27 -0.19 12.07
N PHE A 137 -11.27 -1.07 11.05
CA PHE A 137 -10.18 -2.00 10.79
C PHE A 137 -8.87 -1.24 10.53
N LEU A 138 -8.88 -0.28 9.60
CA LEU A 138 -7.72 0.56 9.27
C LEU A 138 -7.19 1.34 10.47
N PHE A 139 -8.08 1.93 11.27
CA PHE A 139 -7.71 2.66 12.47
C PHE A 139 -6.90 1.80 13.44
N SER A 140 -7.40 0.60 13.72
CA SER A 140 -6.82 -0.32 14.70
C SER A 140 -5.49 -0.87 14.21
N ILE A 141 -5.43 -1.31 12.95
CA ILE A 141 -4.20 -1.89 12.40
C ILE A 141 -3.11 -0.84 12.22
N PHE A 142 -3.45 0.39 11.82
CA PHE A 142 -2.49 1.48 11.68
C PHE A 142 -1.86 1.91 13.01
N LEU A 143 -2.55 1.76 14.14
CA LEU A 143 -1.97 2.02 15.46
C LEU A 143 -0.75 1.12 15.71
N PHE A 144 -0.95 -0.19 15.61
CA PHE A 144 0.10 -1.15 15.91
C PHE A 144 1.13 -1.23 14.80
N ALA A 145 0.70 -1.15 13.53
CA ALA A 145 1.60 -1.09 12.39
C ALA A 145 2.52 0.13 12.53
N GLY A 146 1.99 1.33 12.75
CA GLY A 146 2.79 2.55 12.88
C GLY A 146 3.76 2.54 14.06
N LEU A 147 3.33 2.04 15.23
CA LEU A 147 4.20 1.96 16.42
C LEU A 147 5.34 0.96 16.27
N LEU A 148 5.09 -0.17 15.60
CA LEU A 148 6.03 -1.30 15.50
C LEU A 148 6.86 -1.26 14.20
N LEU A 149 6.44 -0.50 13.18
CA LEU A 149 7.17 -0.33 11.92
C LEU A 149 8.64 0.07 12.07
N PRO A 150 9.00 0.97 13.01
CA PRO A 150 10.39 1.33 13.24
C PRO A 150 11.30 0.13 13.51
N LEU A 151 10.78 -1.00 14.03
CA LEU A 151 11.56 -2.23 14.26
C LEU A 151 12.17 -2.79 12.96
N LEU A 152 11.46 -2.63 11.85
CA LEU A 152 11.91 -3.10 10.53
C LEU A 152 12.67 -2.01 9.77
N LEU A 153 12.27 -0.75 9.91
CA LEU A 153 12.83 0.35 9.13
C LEU A 153 14.11 0.93 9.70
N ASN A 154 14.22 1.05 11.03
CA ASN A 154 15.29 1.83 11.66
C ASN A 154 16.47 0.99 12.14
N PHE A 155 16.32 -0.33 12.27
CA PHE A 155 17.35 -1.18 12.89
C PHE A 155 18.30 -1.86 11.91
N GLY A 156 18.38 -1.44 10.64
CA GLY A 156 19.40 -1.93 9.72
C GLY A 156 18.96 -3.02 8.75
N LEU A 157 17.74 -3.57 8.90
CA LEU A 157 17.22 -4.60 8.00
C LEU A 157 17.18 -4.13 6.55
N MET A 158 16.77 -2.88 6.37
CA MET A 158 16.70 -2.19 5.10
C MET A 158 18.07 -2.14 4.41
N GLU A 159 19.10 -1.70 5.13
CA GLU A 159 20.47 -1.61 4.64
C GLU A 159 21.06 -2.98 4.31
N PHE A 160 20.74 -4.01 5.11
CA PHE A 160 21.22 -5.37 4.88
C PHE A 160 20.76 -5.91 3.53
N PHE A 161 19.46 -5.91 3.28
CA PHE A 161 18.90 -6.37 2.01
C PHE A 161 19.18 -5.40 0.86
N GLY A 162 19.28 -4.10 1.15
CA GLY A 162 19.76 -3.06 0.25
C GLY A 162 21.07 -3.44 -0.43
N SER A 163 22.04 -3.90 0.37
CA SER A 163 23.32 -4.38 -0.12
C SER A 163 23.20 -5.74 -0.80
N LEU A 164 22.44 -6.67 -0.22
CA LEU A 164 22.26 -8.03 -0.74
C LEU A 164 21.70 -8.05 -2.18
N LEU A 165 20.67 -7.24 -2.42
CA LEU A 165 19.95 -7.20 -3.69
C LEU A 165 20.60 -6.26 -4.71
N LYS A 166 21.64 -5.50 -4.35
CA LYS A 166 22.28 -4.51 -5.22
C LYS A 166 22.68 -5.05 -6.59
N ASN A 167 23.28 -6.25 -6.62
CA ASN A 167 23.73 -6.86 -7.87
C ASN A 167 22.60 -7.50 -8.69
N VAL A 168 21.40 -7.66 -8.09
CA VAL A 168 20.22 -8.27 -8.70
C VAL A 168 19.26 -7.20 -9.25
N MET A 169 19.14 -6.05 -8.57
CA MET A 169 18.19 -4.98 -8.91
C MET A 169 18.39 -4.43 -10.33
N ARG A 170 19.65 -4.21 -10.74
CA ARG A 170 19.96 -3.61 -12.04
C ARG A 170 19.63 -4.54 -13.23
N PRO A 171 20.15 -5.78 -13.30
CA PRO A 171 19.91 -6.64 -14.47
C PRO A 171 18.45 -7.05 -14.62
N LEU A 172 17.74 -7.32 -13.53
CA LEU A 172 16.35 -7.79 -13.60
C LEU A 172 15.38 -6.62 -13.78
N PHE A 173 15.50 -5.60 -12.93
CA PHE A 173 14.46 -4.56 -12.77
C PHE A 173 14.85 -3.19 -13.31
N ARG A 174 16.08 -3.02 -13.85
CA ARG A 174 16.62 -1.72 -14.30
C ARG A 174 16.69 -0.66 -13.20
N LEU A 175 16.86 -1.12 -11.96
CA LEU A 175 16.89 -0.27 -10.78
C LEU A 175 18.27 -0.26 -10.11
N PRO A 176 18.66 0.86 -9.46
CA PRO A 176 19.86 0.90 -8.63
C PRO A 176 19.67 0.02 -7.38
N GLY A 177 20.77 -0.37 -6.74
CA GLY A 177 20.69 -1.29 -5.59
C GLY A 177 19.87 -0.72 -4.43
N ARG A 178 19.99 0.59 -4.21
CA ARG A 178 19.24 1.31 -3.18
C ARG A 178 17.71 1.23 -3.35
N ALA A 179 17.20 0.95 -4.54
CA ALA A 179 15.76 0.76 -4.76
C ALA A 179 15.18 -0.46 -4.04
N SER A 180 16.02 -1.44 -3.70
CA SER A 180 15.57 -2.59 -2.90
C SER A 180 15.22 -2.18 -1.46
N ILE A 181 15.83 -1.10 -0.94
CA ILE A 181 15.44 -0.50 0.33
C ILE A 181 14.02 0.03 0.22
N ASP A 182 13.72 0.85 -0.80
CA ASP A 182 12.38 1.42 -0.97
C ASP A 182 11.33 0.31 -1.16
N SER A 183 11.67 -0.72 -1.95
CA SER A 183 10.79 -1.88 -2.22
C SER A 183 10.42 -2.63 -0.94
N MET A 184 11.40 -2.88 -0.07
CA MET A 184 11.13 -3.56 1.20
C MET A 184 10.41 -2.65 2.19
N ALA A 185 10.64 -1.32 2.12
CA ALA A 185 9.99 -0.39 3.03
C ALA A 185 8.49 -0.37 2.75
N SER A 186 8.09 -0.51 1.48
CA SER A 186 6.70 -0.66 1.06
C SER A 186 6.04 -1.92 1.58
N TRP A 187 6.70 -3.07 1.46
CA TRP A 187 6.19 -4.35 1.97
C TRP A 187 5.84 -4.32 3.46
N VAL A 188 6.67 -3.59 4.20
CA VAL A 188 6.62 -3.50 5.65
C VAL A 188 5.62 -2.45 6.10
N GLY A 189 5.69 -1.24 5.53
CA GLY A 189 4.80 -0.13 5.84
C GLY A 189 3.57 -0.16 4.98
N ASP A 190 3.63 0.63 3.93
CA ASP A 190 2.57 0.73 2.94
C ASP A 190 3.16 1.22 1.60
N GLY A 191 2.44 1.01 0.50
CA GLY A 191 2.81 1.49 -0.82
C GLY A 191 3.11 2.99 -0.85
N THR A 192 2.42 3.81 -0.06
CA THR A 192 2.67 5.25 0.07
C THR A 192 4.05 5.59 0.61
N VAL A 193 4.54 4.83 1.60
CA VAL A 193 5.88 5.01 2.17
C VAL A 193 6.94 4.78 1.08
N GLY A 194 6.74 3.76 0.24
CA GLY A 194 7.58 3.51 -0.93
C GLY A 194 7.66 4.68 -1.90
N ILE A 195 6.50 5.29 -2.21
CA ILE A 195 6.41 6.41 -3.14
C ILE A 195 7.09 7.65 -2.54
N MET A 196 6.84 7.95 -1.27
CA MET A 196 7.46 9.08 -0.58
C MET A 196 8.98 8.94 -0.51
N MET A 197 9.48 7.75 -0.17
CA MET A 197 10.92 7.47 -0.18
C MET A 197 11.49 7.64 -1.58
N SER A 198 10.85 7.08 -2.60
CA SER A 198 11.26 7.21 -3.99
C SER A 198 11.30 8.67 -4.46
N ASN A 199 10.31 9.47 -4.06
CA ASN A 199 10.26 10.90 -4.36
C ASN A 199 11.43 11.63 -3.69
N ASN A 200 11.70 11.37 -2.41
CA ASN A 200 12.82 11.98 -1.70
C ASN A 200 14.18 11.62 -2.32
N GLN A 201 14.35 10.37 -2.79
CA GLN A 201 15.55 9.97 -3.52
C GLN A 201 15.66 10.69 -4.87
N TYR A 202 14.55 10.84 -5.60
CA TYR A 202 14.53 11.61 -6.86
C TYR A 202 14.91 13.09 -6.63
N GLU A 203 14.31 13.73 -5.62
CA GLU A 203 14.61 15.11 -5.26
C GLU A 203 16.05 15.32 -4.80
N ALA A 204 16.63 14.33 -4.13
CA ALA A 204 18.03 14.35 -3.71
C ALA A 204 19.03 14.07 -4.85
N GLY A 205 18.58 13.94 -6.10
CA GLY A 205 19.44 13.63 -7.25
C GLY A 205 20.01 12.20 -7.20
N LYS A 206 19.35 11.29 -6.47
CA LYS A 206 19.80 9.91 -6.26
C LYS A 206 19.15 8.91 -7.21
N TYR A 207 17.98 9.27 -7.75
CA TYR A 207 17.32 8.53 -8.83
C TYR A 207 17.20 9.38 -10.07
N THR A 208 17.30 8.72 -11.21
CA THR A 208 16.79 9.28 -12.46
C THR A 208 15.26 9.30 -12.44
N ALA A 209 14.66 10.13 -13.31
CA ALA A 209 13.22 10.19 -13.51
C ALA A 209 12.62 8.80 -13.81
N ARG A 210 13.28 8.00 -14.65
CA ARG A 210 12.87 6.64 -14.98
C ARG A 210 12.96 5.69 -13.78
N GLU A 211 14.07 5.71 -13.05
CA GLU A 211 14.23 4.84 -11.87
C GLU A 211 13.18 5.17 -10.82
N ALA A 212 13.01 6.44 -10.47
CA ALA A 212 12.01 6.87 -9.50
C ALA A 212 10.60 6.46 -9.92
N ALA A 213 10.26 6.62 -11.20
CA ALA A 213 8.97 6.19 -11.74
C ALA A 213 8.77 4.67 -11.63
N ILE A 214 9.79 3.86 -11.92
CA ILE A 214 9.72 2.40 -11.81
C ILE A 214 9.58 1.97 -10.34
N VAL A 215 10.40 2.49 -9.43
CA VAL A 215 10.34 2.09 -8.01
C VAL A 215 8.96 2.43 -7.43
N ALA A 216 8.52 3.68 -7.60
CA ALA A 216 7.28 4.17 -7.01
C ALA A 216 6.01 3.49 -7.59
N SER A 217 6.05 3.02 -8.84
CA SER A 217 4.87 2.38 -9.47
C SER A 217 4.89 0.85 -9.46
N ALA A 218 6.07 0.23 -9.43
CA ALA A 218 6.20 -1.22 -9.55
C ALA A 218 6.58 -1.92 -8.25
N PHE A 219 7.24 -1.21 -7.32
CA PHE A 219 7.80 -1.76 -6.08
C PHE A 219 7.16 -1.20 -4.81
N SER A 220 6.19 -0.30 -4.93
CA SER A 220 5.30 0.12 -3.84
C SER A 220 4.25 -0.93 -3.54
N VAL A 221 4.70 -2.09 -3.04
CA VAL A 221 3.85 -3.26 -2.83
C VAL A 221 2.92 -3.07 -1.64
N VAL A 222 1.70 -3.60 -1.76
CA VAL A 222 0.69 -3.67 -0.69
C VAL A 222 1.20 -4.56 0.45
N SER A 223 0.87 -4.20 1.69
CA SER A 223 1.33 -4.93 2.86
C SER A 223 0.70 -6.33 2.97
N ILE A 224 1.40 -7.24 3.67
CA ILE A 224 0.92 -8.60 3.95
C ILE A 224 -0.38 -8.54 4.76
N THR A 225 -0.46 -7.61 5.71
CA THR A 225 -1.62 -7.39 6.57
C THR A 225 -2.88 -7.05 5.77
N PHE A 226 -2.76 -6.18 4.77
CA PHE A 226 -3.87 -5.85 3.87
C PHE A 226 -4.31 -7.04 3.03
N SER A 227 -3.34 -7.81 2.55
CA SER A 227 -3.63 -9.01 1.76
C SER A 227 -4.41 -10.06 2.56
N ILE A 228 -4.07 -10.26 3.85
CA ILE A 228 -4.80 -11.17 4.74
C ILE A 228 -6.22 -10.66 5.00
N SER A 229 -6.39 -9.34 5.20
CA SER A 229 -7.72 -8.73 5.35
C SER A 229 -8.61 -8.97 4.12
N ILE A 230 -8.07 -8.84 2.92
CA ILE A 230 -8.79 -9.13 1.67
C ILE A 230 -9.22 -10.60 1.61
N LEU A 231 -8.32 -11.54 1.92
CA LEU A 231 -8.65 -12.96 1.96
C LEU A 231 -9.73 -13.28 2.99
N GLY A 232 -9.65 -12.65 4.17
CA GLY A 232 -10.65 -12.74 5.23
C GLY A 232 -12.01 -12.22 4.79
N ARG A 233 -12.05 -11.05 4.15
CA ARG A 233 -13.31 -10.47 3.64
C ARG A 233 -13.97 -11.34 2.58
N LEU A 234 -13.18 -12.03 1.76
CA LEU A 234 -13.67 -12.92 0.71
C LEU A 234 -13.92 -14.36 1.19
N GLY A 235 -13.71 -14.67 2.49
CA GLY A 235 -13.92 -16.00 3.05
C GLY A 235 -12.93 -17.07 2.56
N ILE A 236 -11.83 -16.67 1.92
CA ILE A 236 -10.84 -17.57 1.29
C ILE A 236 -9.48 -17.55 2.00
N SER A 237 -9.46 -17.25 3.31
CA SER A 237 -8.25 -17.23 4.15
C SER A 237 -7.43 -18.52 4.12
N HIS A 238 -8.07 -19.65 3.87
CA HIS A 238 -7.41 -20.95 3.79
C HIS A 238 -6.53 -21.10 2.54
N LEU A 239 -6.71 -20.25 1.51
CA LEU A 239 -5.88 -20.16 0.31
C LEU A 239 -4.63 -19.27 0.48
N PHE A 240 -4.28 -18.89 1.71
CA PHE A 240 -3.18 -17.97 2.02
C PHE A 240 -1.89 -18.28 1.25
N TRP A 241 -1.44 -19.54 1.25
CA TRP A 241 -0.18 -19.91 0.61
C TRP A 241 -0.26 -19.86 -0.91
N GLN A 242 -1.37 -20.32 -1.49
CA GLN A 242 -1.66 -20.27 -2.92
C GLN A 242 -1.70 -18.82 -3.39
N PHE A 243 -2.35 -17.96 -2.61
CA PHE A 243 -2.46 -16.52 -2.87
C PHE A 243 -1.07 -15.87 -2.87
N PHE A 244 -0.27 -16.04 -1.82
CA PHE A 244 1.05 -15.39 -1.72
C PHE A 244 2.05 -15.92 -2.75
N LEU A 245 2.01 -17.21 -3.07
CA LEU A 245 2.81 -17.79 -4.15
C LEU A 245 2.43 -17.16 -5.50
N THR A 246 1.14 -17.07 -5.79
CA THR A 246 0.64 -16.48 -7.03
C THR A 246 0.98 -15.00 -7.11
N LEU A 247 0.76 -14.25 -6.02
CA LEU A 247 1.11 -12.84 -5.91
C LEU A 247 2.61 -12.61 -6.12
N PHE A 248 3.47 -13.45 -5.55
CA PHE A 248 4.91 -13.37 -5.73
C PHE A 248 5.31 -13.62 -7.19
N ILE A 249 4.77 -14.67 -7.82
CA ILE A 249 5.08 -15.01 -9.22
C ILE A 249 4.57 -13.90 -10.16
N ALA A 250 3.30 -13.51 -10.04
CA ALA A 250 2.70 -12.46 -10.86
C ALA A 250 3.40 -11.11 -10.66
N GLY A 251 3.67 -10.75 -9.40
CA GLY A 251 4.40 -9.54 -9.03
C GLY A 251 5.83 -9.52 -9.55
N PHE A 252 6.56 -10.63 -9.44
CA PHE A 252 7.92 -10.76 -9.98
C PHE A 252 7.94 -10.60 -11.50
N VAL A 253 7.04 -11.29 -12.21
CA VAL A 253 6.94 -11.18 -13.68
C VAL A 253 6.56 -9.75 -14.09
N ALA A 254 5.59 -9.13 -13.42
CA ALA A 254 5.23 -7.73 -13.65
C ALA A 254 6.41 -6.78 -13.38
N ALA A 255 7.16 -6.98 -12.29
CA ALA A 255 8.33 -6.17 -11.96
C ALA A 255 9.44 -6.29 -13.03
N VAL A 256 9.56 -7.43 -13.70
CA VAL A 256 10.47 -7.59 -14.85
C VAL A 256 9.88 -6.95 -16.11
N ILE A 257 8.60 -7.15 -16.42
CA ILE A 257 8.04 -6.75 -17.73
C ILE A 257 7.66 -5.26 -17.76
N THR A 258 6.93 -4.76 -16.77
CA THR A 258 6.34 -3.42 -16.75
C THR A 258 7.36 -2.28 -16.99
N PRO A 259 8.58 -2.29 -16.40
CA PRO A 259 9.59 -1.25 -16.67
C PRO A 259 10.03 -1.13 -18.14
N ARG A 260 9.74 -2.15 -18.95
CA ARG A 260 10.11 -2.22 -20.38
C ARG A 260 8.97 -1.75 -21.29
N ILE A 261 7.77 -1.52 -20.76
CA ILE A 261 6.58 -1.08 -21.51
C ILE A 261 6.32 0.42 -21.23
N PRO A 262 5.83 1.20 -22.22
CA PRO A 262 5.35 2.56 -21.97
C PRO A 262 4.21 2.59 -20.94
N PRO A 263 4.09 3.63 -20.11
CA PRO A 263 4.85 4.89 -20.15
C PRO A 263 6.24 4.82 -19.49
N LEU A 264 6.51 3.81 -18.65
CA LEU A 264 7.75 3.72 -17.87
C LEU A 264 9.01 3.68 -18.73
N SER A 265 8.99 2.88 -19.80
CA SER A 265 10.16 2.76 -20.70
C SER A 265 10.50 4.04 -21.45
N ARG A 266 9.53 4.96 -21.58
CA ARG A 266 9.70 6.26 -22.25
C ARG A 266 10.14 7.38 -21.31
N LYS A 267 10.18 7.16 -19.99
CA LYS A 267 10.67 8.15 -19.03
C LYS A 267 12.16 8.43 -19.24
N ALA A 268 12.59 9.67 -19.03
CA ALA A 268 13.97 10.09 -19.23
C ALA A 268 14.91 9.43 -18.22
N ASN A 269 16.12 9.08 -18.66
CA ASN A 269 17.17 8.54 -17.80
C ASN A 269 18.09 9.67 -17.28
N THR A 270 17.50 10.70 -16.70
CA THR A 270 18.19 11.89 -16.20
C THR A 270 17.81 12.15 -14.76
N TYR A 271 18.75 12.70 -13.98
CA TYR A 271 18.47 13.20 -12.62
C TYR A 271 17.66 14.50 -12.67
N ILE A 272 17.20 14.96 -11.50
CA ILE A 272 16.37 16.17 -11.37
C ILE A 272 17.05 17.46 -11.87
N ASP A 273 18.40 17.48 -11.86
CA ASP A 273 19.22 18.59 -12.36
C ASP A 273 19.48 18.52 -13.88
N GLY A 274 18.96 17.48 -14.55
CA GLY A 274 19.15 17.24 -15.98
C GLY A 274 20.41 16.47 -16.35
N SER A 275 21.26 16.09 -15.38
CA SER A 275 22.45 15.27 -15.64
C SER A 275 22.07 13.83 -16.04
N GLU A 276 22.89 13.19 -16.87
CA GLU A 276 22.66 11.80 -17.32
C GLU A 276 22.79 10.79 -16.17
N GLY A 277 21.91 9.79 -16.18
CA GLY A 277 21.93 8.70 -15.22
C GLY A 277 23.23 7.89 -15.27
N GLN A 278 23.89 7.72 -14.13
CA GLN A 278 25.10 6.92 -14.02
C GLN A 278 24.78 5.48 -13.62
N GLU A 279 25.54 4.52 -14.15
CA GLU A 279 25.44 3.13 -13.69
C GLU A 279 26.18 2.92 -12.38
N GLU A 280 25.48 2.40 -11.36
CA GLU A 280 26.12 2.02 -10.12
C GLU A 280 27.03 0.79 -10.34
N PRO A 281 28.30 0.82 -9.88
CA PRO A 281 29.18 -0.33 -9.99
C PRO A 281 28.71 -1.50 -9.14
N LYS A 282 28.95 -2.72 -9.61
CA LYS A 282 28.70 -3.95 -8.86
C LYS A 282 29.50 -3.94 -7.56
N GLU A 283 28.85 -4.39 -6.49
CA GLU A 283 29.47 -4.45 -5.17
C GLU A 283 29.98 -5.86 -4.87
N LYS A 284 31.24 -5.96 -4.43
CA LYS A 284 31.82 -7.21 -3.93
C LYS A 284 31.52 -7.36 -2.44
N ASN A 285 31.36 -8.59 -1.96
CA ASN A 285 31.07 -8.92 -0.56
C ASN A 285 29.77 -8.27 -0.01
N VAL A 286 28.71 -8.27 -0.81
CA VAL A 286 27.39 -7.68 -0.47
C VAL A 286 26.87 -8.08 0.91
N VAL A 287 27.03 -9.35 1.31
CA VAL A 287 26.58 -9.82 2.64
C VAL A 287 27.36 -9.14 3.76
N LYS A 288 28.70 -9.09 3.66
CA LYS A 288 29.56 -8.51 4.69
C LYS A 288 29.35 -7.00 4.79
N ASN A 289 29.21 -6.32 3.65
CA ASN A 289 29.00 -4.87 3.62
C ASN A 289 27.60 -4.50 4.12
N GLY A 290 26.57 -5.22 3.68
CA GLY A 290 25.20 -5.06 4.17
C GLY A 290 25.10 -5.28 5.66
N PHE A 291 25.73 -6.32 6.19
CA PHE A 291 25.70 -6.59 7.63
C PHE A 291 26.41 -5.49 8.43
N ALA A 292 27.52 -4.95 7.91
CA ALA A 292 28.22 -3.83 8.54
C ALA A 292 27.38 -2.54 8.51
N GLN A 293 26.74 -2.22 7.39
CA GLN A 293 25.85 -1.07 7.26
C GLN A 293 24.63 -1.18 8.18
N ALA A 294 23.99 -2.36 8.22
CA ALA A 294 22.88 -2.65 9.09
C ALA A 294 23.23 -2.46 10.58
N SER A 295 24.38 -3.00 10.99
CA SER A 295 24.87 -2.88 12.37
C SER A 295 25.15 -1.43 12.77
N LEU A 296 25.71 -0.62 11.85
CA LEU A 296 25.95 0.81 12.08
C LEU A 296 24.64 1.59 12.16
N ARG A 297 23.68 1.29 11.29
CA ARG A 297 22.36 1.91 11.31
C ARG A 297 21.63 1.63 12.61
N ALA A 298 21.64 0.37 13.07
CA ALA A 298 21.05 -0.01 14.33
C ALA A 298 21.65 0.78 15.51
N GLU A 299 22.97 0.86 15.57
CA GLU A 299 23.68 1.61 16.61
C GLU A 299 23.28 3.09 16.62
N GLU A 300 23.18 3.71 15.44
CA GLU A 300 22.72 5.09 15.28
C GLU A 300 21.29 5.27 15.79
N SER A 301 20.38 4.37 15.40
CA SER A 301 18.97 4.44 15.81
C SER A 301 18.79 4.29 17.33
N PHE A 302 19.55 3.41 17.97
CA PHE A 302 19.57 3.30 19.44
C PHE A 302 20.12 4.57 20.11
N LYS A 303 21.17 5.18 19.55
CA LYS A 303 21.75 6.44 20.09
C LYS A 303 20.79 7.61 19.98
N GLN A 304 20.01 7.69 18.90
CA GLN A 304 19.05 8.78 18.71
C GLN A 304 17.85 8.65 19.66
N GLY A 305 17.42 7.43 19.98
CA GLY A 305 16.32 7.19 20.93
C GLY A 305 14.95 7.72 20.48
N LYS A 306 14.80 8.05 19.18
CA LYS A 306 13.57 8.67 18.63
C LYS A 306 12.55 7.67 18.07
N ASN A 307 12.83 6.36 18.15
CA ASN A 307 12.00 5.34 17.50
C ASN A 307 10.52 5.39 17.91
N LEU A 308 10.22 5.66 19.19
CA LEU A 308 8.84 5.79 19.66
C LEU A 308 8.16 7.03 19.07
N GLN A 309 8.86 8.16 19.03
CA GLN A 309 8.35 9.38 18.41
C GLN A 309 8.12 9.18 16.90
N THR A 310 9.04 8.49 16.23
CA THR A 310 8.88 8.09 14.82
C THR A 310 7.65 7.20 14.64
N GLY A 311 7.44 6.22 15.52
CA GLY A 311 6.26 5.35 15.47
C GLY A 311 4.95 6.13 15.62
N PHE A 312 4.84 7.02 16.61
CA PHE A 312 3.66 7.90 16.74
C PHE A 312 3.47 8.80 15.53
N LYS A 313 4.55 9.32 14.94
CA LYS A 313 4.46 10.09 13.69
C LYS A 313 3.85 9.23 12.59
N THR A 314 4.32 7.99 12.43
CA THR A 314 3.80 7.05 11.43
C THR A 314 2.31 6.77 11.65
N VAL A 315 1.87 6.54 12.89
CA VAL A 315 0.44 6.37 13.21
C VAL A 315 -0.37 7.60 12.76
N PHE A 316 0.09 8.80 13.10
CA PHE A 316 -0.59 10.04 12.72
C PHE A 316 -0.57 10.30 11.22
N ASP A 317 0.54 10.02 10.54
CA ASP A 317 0.63 10.11 9.08
C ASP A 317 -0.41 9.19 8.42
N LEU A 318 -0.57 7.96 8.92
CA LEU A 318 -1.56 7.01 8.40
C LEU A 318 -3.00 7.44 8.73
N TRP A 319 -3.30 7.78 9.98
CA TRP A 319 -4.65 8.17 10.37
C TRP A 319 -5.13 9.47 9.69
N PHE A 320 -4.32 10.52 9.70
CA PHE A 320 -4.71 11.82 9.17
C PHE A 320 -4.42 11.95 7.66
N GLY A 321 -3.53 11.12 7.12
CA GLY A 321 -3.22 11.05 5.70
C GLY A 321 -4.22 10.19 4.93
N VAL A 322 -4.44 8.96 5.39
CA VAL A 322 -5.07 7.89 4.59
C VAL A 322 -6.57 7.80 4.83
N LEU A 323 -7.02 7.76 6.09
CA LEU A 323 -8.44 7.56 6.42
C LEU A 323 -9.39 8.57 5.73
N PRO A 324 -9.08 9.88 5.66
CA PRO A 324 -9.97 10.82 4.97
C PRO A 324 -10.07 10.56 3.47
N VAL A 325 -8.99 10.07 2.86
CA VAL A 325 -8.95 9.78 1.42
C VAL A 325 -9.74 8.52 1.13
N VAL A 326 -9.55 7.47 1.93
CA VAL A 326 -10.36 6.25 1.86
C VAL A 326 -11.84 6.58 2.03
N MET A 327 -12.21 7.42 2.99
CA MET A 327 -13.62 7.83 3.15
C MET A 327 -14.14 8.61 1.95
N ALA A 328 -13.36 9.56 1.42
CA ALA A 328 -13.80 10.41 0.32
C ALA A 328 -13.89 9.65 -1.01
N ILE A 329 -12.78 9.05 -1.44
CA ILE A 329 -12.65 8.39 -2.74
C ILE A 329 -13.36 7.04 -2.71
N GLY A 330 -13.23 6.28 -1.62
CA GLY A 330 -13.87 4.97 -1.44
C GLY A 330 -15.40 5.08 -1.49
N THR A 331 -16.00 6.01 -0.75
CA THR A 331 -17.47 6.20 -0.76
C THR A 331 -17.99 6.60 -2.13
N ILE A 332 -17.32 7.55 -2.81
CA ILE A 332 -17.73 7.98 -4.15
C ILE A 332 -17.58 6.83 -5.16
N ALA A 333 -16.47 6.08 -5.11
CA ALA A 333 -16.22 4.97 -6.01
C ALA A 333 -17.22 3.82 -5.79
N ALA A 334 -17.51 3.47 -4.53
CA ALA A 334 -18.53 2.48 -4.19
C ALA A 334 -19.93 2.91 -4.63
N GLY A 335 -20.29 4.19 -4.42
CA GLY A 335 -21.53 4.74 -4.92
C GLY A 335 -21.64 4.67 -6.44
N VAL A 336 -20.59 5.06 -7.17
CA VAL A 336 -20.55 4.99 -8.63
C VAL A 336 -20.65 3.53 -9.10
N ALA A 337 -19.98 2.60 -8.42
CA ALA A 337 -20.01 1.18 -8.75
C ALA A 337 -21.39 0.55 -8.55
N ASN A 338 -22.09 0.85 -7.45
CA ASN A 338 -23.36 0.20 -7.12
C ASN A 338 -24.58 0.89 -7.76
N PHE A 339 -24.53 2.19 -8.03
CA PHE A 339 -25.70 2.97 -8.46
C PHE A 339 -25.61 3.52 -9.90
N THR A 340 -24.52 3.26 -10.62
CA THR A 340 -24.36 3.72 -12.01
C THR A 340 -23.74 2.64 -12.90
N PRO A 341 -24.04 2.62 -14.21
CA PRO A 341 -23.47 1.64 -15.14
C PRO A 341 -22.04 2.00 -15.58
N VAL A 342 -21.37 2.96 -14.94
CA VAL A 342 -20.04 3.45 -15.36
C VAL A 342 -19.02 2.32 -15.35
N PHE A 343 -18.94 1.55 -14.25
CA PHE A 343 -18.02 0.43 -14.17
C PHE A 343 -18.45 -0.75 -15.04
N GLU A 344 -19.75 -0.98 -15.21
CA GLU A 344 -20.27 -1.96 -16.16
C GLU A 344 -19.78 -1.66 -17.59
N TRP A 345 -19.94 -0.42 -18.07
CA TRP A 345 -19.49 -0.01 -19.41
C TRP A 345 -17.98 -0.10 -19.59
N LEU A 346 -17.22 0.31 -18.57
CA LEU A 346 -15.77 0.23 -18.61
C LEU A 346 -15.27 -1.23 -18.57
N ALA A 347 -16.04 -2.13 -17.96
CA ALA A 347 -15.70 -3.53 -17.83
C ALA A 347 -16.04 -4.38 -19.06
N VAL A 348 -16.96 -3.94 -19.92
CA VAL A 348 -17.35 -4.64 -21.17
C VAL A 348 -16.17 -5.21 -21.97
N PRO A 349 -15.05 -4.49 -22.19
CA PRO A 349 -13.91 -5.02 -22.94
C PRO A 349 -13.21 -6.21 -22.27
N PHE A 350 -13.33 -6.35 -20.94
CA PHE A 350 -12.70 -7.42 -20.17
C PHE A 350 -13.56 -8.68 -20.08
N VAL A 351 -14.88 -8.57 -20.21
CA VAL A 351 -15.82 -9.72 -20.19
C VAL A 351 -15.38 -10.85 -21.13
N PRO A 352 -15.20 -10.64 -22.45
CA PRO A 352 -14.82 -11.72 -23.36
C PRO A 352 -13.43 -12.31 -23.06
N VAL A 353 -12.54 -11.52 -22.45
CA VAL A 353 -11.21 -12.00 -22.03
C VAL A 353 -11.35 -12.96 -20.85
N LEU A 354 -12.17 -12.62 -19.86
CA LEU A 354 -12.42 -13.47 -18.68
C LEU A 354 -13.20 -14.73 -19.05
N GLU A 355 -14.18 -14.63 -19.95
CA GLU A 355 -14.90 -15.79 -20.49
C GLU A 355 -13.96 -16.74 -21.24
N TRP A 356 -13.07 -16.20 -22.09
CA TRP A 356 -12.07 -17.00 -22.79
C TRP A 356 -11.09 -17.69 -21.84
N MET A 357 -10.82 -17.06 -20.68
CA MET A 357 -10.04 -17.61 -19.59
C MET A 357 -10.80 -18.62 -18.70
N ASN A 358 -12.04 -18.95 -19.05
CA ASN A 358 -12.94 -19.84 -18.31
C ASN A 358 -13.16 -19.40 -16.85
N ILE A 359 -13.33 -18.10 -16.61
CA ILE A 359 -13.60 -17.56 -15.27
C ILE A 359 -15.12 -17.56 -15.03
N PRO A 360 -15.61 -18.24 -13.98
CA PRO A 360 -17.01 -18.15 -13.59
C PRO A 360 -17.41 -16.71 -13.26
N GLU A 361 -18.67 -16.34 -13.49
CA GLU A 361 -19.19 -15.01 -13.13
C GLU A 361 -18.40 -13.86 -13.80
N ALA A 362 -17.84 -14.10 -15.00
CA ALA A 362 -16.95 -13.20 -15.74
C ALA A 362 -17.46 -11.75 -15.86
N ALA A 363 -18.75 -11.55 -16.09
CA ALA A 363 -19.35 -10.22 -16.17
C ALA A 363 -19.23 -9.45 -14.83
N ALA A 364 -19.57 -10.08 -13.71
CA ALA A 364 -19.43 -9.50 -12.38
C ALA A 364 -17.95 -9.27 -12.02
N ALA A 365 -17.11 -10.28 -12.27
CA ALA A 365 -15.66 -10.20 -12.04
C ALA A 365 -14.98 -9.08 -12.85
N SER A 366 -15.45 -8.82 -14.08
CA SER A 366 -14.89 -7.76 -14.92
C SER A 366 -15.07 -6.35 -14.33
N GLN A 367 -16.17 -6.12 -13.59
CA GLN A 367 -16.43 -4.83 -12.95
C GLN A 367 -15.45 -4.59 -11.80
N THR A 368 -15.15 -5.61 -11.01
CA THR A 368 -14.23 -5.51 -9.87
C THR A 368 -12.80 -5.21 -10.31
N LEU A 369 -12.37 -5.66 -11.50
CA LEU A 369 -11.04 -5.38 -12.06
C LEU A 369 -10.70 -3.89 -12.13
N LEU A 370 -11.68 -3.05 -12.49
CA LEU A 370 -11.47 -1.62 -12.68
C LEU A 370 -11.79 -0.82 -11.41
N ILE A 371 -12.69 -1.33 -10.57
CA ILE A 371 -12.96 -0.75 -9.25
C ILE A 371 -11.69 -0.78 -8.38
N GLY A 372 -10.81 -1.77 -8.57
CA GLY A 372 -9.50 -1.83 -7.91
C GLY A 372 -8.59 -0.61 -8.17
N PHE A 373 -8.83 0.15 -9.26
CA PHE A 373 -8.13 1.41 -9.51
C PHE A 373 -8.58 2.53 -8.56
N ALA A 374 -9.80 2.48 -8.06
CA ALA A 374 -10.26 3.43 -7.07
C ALA A 374 -9.65 3.12 -5.70
N ASP A 375 -9.76 1.87 -5.26
CA ASP A 375 -9.22 1.38 -3.99
C ASP A 375 -9.02 -0.14 -4.07
N MET A 376 -7.92 -0.64 -3.50
CA MET A 376 -7.61 -2.07 -3.53
C MET A 376 -8.57 -2.96 -2.71
N LEU A 377 -9.28 -2.38 -1.73
CA LEU A 377 -10.18 -3.14 -0.84
C LEU A 377 -11.59 -3.24 -1.43
N LEU A 378 -12.02 -2.25 -2.23
CA LEU A 378 -13.36 -2.22 -2.82
C LEU A 378 -13.73 -3.47 -3.64
N PRO A 379 -12.87 -4.03 -4.51
CA PRO A 379 -13.18 -5.28 -5.21
C PRO A 379 -13.55 -6.44 -4.29
N ALA A 380 -12.85 -6.54 -3.15
CA ALA A 380 -13.07 -7.62 -2.18
C ALA A 380 -14.38 -7.42 -1.41
N ILE A 381 -14.71 -6.16 -1.12
CA ILE A 381 -15.89 -5.85 -0.32
C ILE A 381 -17.17 -5.93 -1.17
N LEU A 382 -17.12 -5.51 -2.43
CA LEU A 382 -18.27 -5.54 -3.36
C LEU A 382 -18.46 -6.88 -4.09
N ALA A 383 -17.59 -7.86 -3.87
CA ALA A 383 -17.71 -9.16 -4.53
C ALA A 383 -19.07 -9.83 -4.23
N GLU A 384 -19.51 -9.77 -2.97
CA GLU A 384 -20.79 -10.34 -2.54
C GLU A 384 -21.99 -9.60 -3.14
N SER A 385 -21.96 -8.26 -3.18
CA SER A 385 -23.05 -7.46 -3.75
C SER A 385 -23.20 -7.68 -5.27
N PHE A 386 -22.12 -8.07 -5.95
CA PHE A 386 -22.13 -8.49 -7.35
C PHE A 386 -22.48 -9.97 -7.56
N GLY A 387 -22.79 -10.72 -6.50
CA GLY A 387 -23.18 -12.13 -6.56
C GLY A 387 -22.04 -13.07 -6.93
N ILE A 388 -20.79 -12.69 -6.63
CA ILE A 388 -19.60 -13.51 -6.93
C ILE A 388 -19.46 -14.54 -5.81
N THR A 389 -19.58 -15.82 -6.17
CA THR A 389 -19.55 -16.94 -5.22
C THR A 389 -18.49 -17.97 -5.57
N SER A 390 -18.00 -17.96 -6.81
CA SER A 390 -16.98 -18.90 -7.23
C SER A 390 -15.65 -18.62 -6.52
N GLU A 391 -15.15 -19.61 -5.79
CA GLU A 391 -13.87 -19.52 -5.10
C GLU A 391 -12.71 -19.16 -6.03
N LEU A 392 -12.69 -19.69 -7.27
CA LEU A 392 -11.72 -19.32 -8.29
C LEU A 392 -11.79 -17.83 -8.62
N THR A 393 -13.01 -17.30 -8.80
CA THR A 393 -13.21 -15.88 -9.12
C THR A 393 -12.83 -14.99 -7.95
N LEU A 394 -13.20 -15.35 -6.71
CA LEU A 394 -12.80 -14.66 -5.49
C LEU A 394 -11.27 -14.65 -5.33
N PHE A 395 -10.60 -15.78 -5.60
CA PHE A 395 -9.14 -15.88 -5.59
C PHE A 395 -8.47 -14.95 -6.62
N ILE A 396 -9.00 -14.91 -7.85
CA ILE A 396 -8.52 -14.03 -8.90
C ILE A 396 -8.71 -12.56 -8.50
N ILE A 397 -9.87 -12.18 -7.97
CA ILE A 397 -10.18 -10.83 -7.50
C ILE A 397 -9.22 -10.43 -6.38
N ALA A 398 -9.10 -11.27 -5.35
CA ALA A 398 -8.18 -11.03 -4.24
C ALA A 398 -6.76 -10.75 -4.74
N THR A 399 -6.25 -11.63 -5.61
CA THR A 399 -4.86 -11.56 -6.07
C THR A 399 -4.65 -10.36 -6.98
N LEU A 400 -5.62 -10.02 -7.82
CA LEU A 400 -5.53 -8.87 -8.72
C LEU A 400 -5.52 -7.55 -7.95
N SER A 401 -6.43 -7.38 -7.00
CA SER A 401 -6.53 -6.18 -6.16
C SER A 401 -5.20 -5.81 -5.51
N VAL A 402 -4.47 -6.82 -5.01
CA VAL A 402 -3.15 -6.63 -4.40
C VAL A 402 -2.06 -6.49 -5.45
N SER A 403 -2.17 -7.21 -6.58
CA SER A 403 -1.12 -7.21 -7.60
C SER A 403 -1.04 -5.92 -8.40
N GLN A 404 -2.11 -5.11 -8.52
CA GLN A 404 -2.18 -3.94 -9.41
C GLN A 404 -1.45 -2.69 -8.89
N LEU A 405 -1.21 -2.58 -7.57
CA LEU A 405 -0.45 -1.55 -6.82
C LEU A 405 -0.91 -0.09 -6.91
N ILE A 406 -1.51 0.36 -8.01
CA ILE A 406 -1.90 1.76 -8.20
C ILE A 406 -3.40 1.88 -7.96
N TYR A 407 -3.75 2.55 -6.86
CA TYR A 407 -5.13 2.88 -6.51
C TYR A 407 -5.22 4.35 -6.06
N MET A 408 -6.24 5.05 -6.56
CA MET A 408 -6.33 6.52 -6.43
C MET A 408 -6.70 6.99 -5.03
N SER A 409 -7.29 6.12 -4.20
CA SER A 409 -7.55 6.39 -2.79
C SER A 409 -6.29 6.56 -1.96
N GLU A 410 -5.10 6.25 -2.49
CA GLU A 410 -3.87 6.38 -1.72
C GLU A 410 -2.63 6.51 -2.61
N THR A 411 -2.09 5.38 -3.09
CA THR A 411 -0.79 5.29 -3.76
C THR A 411 -0.78 6.08 -5.06
N GLY A 412 -1.83 5.96 -5.88
CA GLY A 412 -1.98 6.69 -7.13
C GLY A 412 -2.02 8.20 -6.93
N GLY A 413 -2.74 8.67 -5.90
CA GLY A 413 -2.76 10.09 -5.56
C GLY A 413 -1.40 10.61 -5.12
N VAL A 414 -0.71 9.88 -4.22
CA VAL A 414 0.62 10.27 -3.73
C VAL A 414 1.63 10.29 -4.88
N LEU A 415 1.53 9.33 -5.80
CA LEU A 415 2.39 9.24 -6.98
C LEU A 415 2.23 10.48 -7.88
N VAL A 416 0.99 10.86 -8.19
CA VAL A 416 0.68 12.02 -9.05
C VAL A 416 1.03 13.35 -8.36
N ALA A 417 0.94 13.42 -7.04
CA ALA A 417 1.29 14.62 -6.27
C ALA A 417 2.80 14.79 -6.06
N SER A 418 3.59 13.75 -6.30
CA SER A 418 5.05 13.76 -6.13
C SER A 418 5.76 14.58 -7.21
N LYS A 419 7.06 14.84 -7.03
CA LYS A 419 7.90 15.45 -8.09
C LYS A 419 8.35 14.44 -9.14
N ILE A 420 8.08 13.15 -8.94
CA ILE A 420 8.36 12.11 -9.93
C ILE A 420 7.51 12.42 -11.18
N PRO A 421 8.06 12.38 -12.41
CA PRO A 421 7.35 12.78 -13.62
C PRO A 421 6.35 11.71 -14.09
N ILE A 422 5.34 11.43 -13.27
CA ILE A 422 4.20 10.56 -13.54
C ILE A 422 2.94 11.42 -13.51
N THR A 423 2.23 11.45 -14.64
CA THR A 423 0.93 12.10 -14.76
C THR A 423 -0.19 11.16 -14.34
N PHE A 424 -1.40 11.69 -14.15
CA PHE A 424 -2.59 10.86 -13.91
C PHE A 424 -2.80 9.82 -15.02
N LEU A 425 -2.63 10.22 -16.29
CA LEU A 425 -2.76 9.30 -17.43
C LEU A 425 -1.69 8.20 -17.38
N ASP A 426 -0.47 8.52 -16.95
CA ASP A 426 0.56 7.50 -16.77
C ASP A 426 0.17 6.49 -15.69
N ALA A 427 -0.42 6.95 -14.57
CA ALA A 427 -0.89 6.06 -13.50
C ALA A 427 -1.97 5.09 -13.99
N VAL A 428 -2.96 5.58 -14.75
CA VAL A 428 -4.01 4.75 -15.40
C VAL A 428 -3.37 3.74 -16.36
N LEU A 429 -2.44 4.18 -17.21
CA LEU A 429 -1.79 3.29 -18.17
C LEU A 429 -0.95 2.21 -17.47
N ILE A 430 -0.22 2.56 -16.41
CA ILE A 430 0.57 1.59 -15.64
C ILE A 430 -0.37 0.57 -14.97
N PHE A 431 -1.48 1.01 -14.37
CA PHE A 431 -2.50 0.13 -13.81
C PHE A 431 -3.02 -0.88 -14.84
N LEU A 432 -3.40 -0.42 -16.03
CA LEU A 432 -3.90 -1.28 -17.10
C LEU A 432 -2.82 -2.25 -17.63
N VAL A 433 -1.62 -1.75 -17.92
CA VAL A 433 -0.49 -2.59 -18.38
C VAL A 433 -0.21 -3.68 -17.36
N ARG A 434 -0.18 -3.32 -16.08
CA ARG A 434 0.10 -4.26 -15.00
C ARG A 434 -1.01 -5.30 -14.87
N THR A 435 -2.28 -4.89 -14.95
CA THR A 435 -3.44 -5.80 -14.97
C THR A 435 -3.33 -6.80 -16.12
N ILE A 436 -2.99 -6.34 -17.33
CA ILE A 436 -2.83 -7.21 -18.51
C ILE A 436 -1.70 -8.23 -18.32
N ILE A 437 -0.63 -7.87 -17.60
CA ILE A 437 0.49 -8.78 -17.34
C ILE A 437 0.17 -9.77 -16.22
N THR A 438 -0.43 -9.30 -15.12
CA THR A 438 -0.66 -10.14 -13.93
C THR A 438 -1.87 -11.06 -14.09
N LEU A 439 -2.96 -10.60 -14.73
CA LEU A 439 -4.20 -11.37 -14.88
C LEU A 439 -3.98 -12.77 -15.49
N PRO A 440 -3.31 -12.95 -16.65
CA PRO A 440 -3.10 -14.29 -17.21
C PRO A 440 -2.32 -15.23 -16.28
N ILE A 441 -1.37 -14.69 -15.52
CA ILE A 441 -0.56 -15.46 -14.58
C ILE A 441 -1.42 -15.88 -13.38
N ILE A 442 -2.21 -14.96 -12.85
CA ILE A 442 -3.10 -15.20 -11.71
C ILE A 442 -4.16 -16.25 -12.08
N VAL A 443 -4.76 -16.11 -13.26
CA VAL A 443 -5.75 -17.07 -13.78
C VAL A 443 -5.13 -18.45 -13.97
N LEU A 444 -3.95 -18.52 -14.59
CA LEU A 444 -3.24 -19.79 -14.77
C LEU A 444 -2.96 -20.47 -13.43
N MET A 445 -2.45 -19.71 -12.45
CA MET A 445 -2.17 -20.23 -11.12
C MET A 445 -3.46 -20.63 -10.39
N GLY A 446 -4.55 -19.87 -10.57
CA GLY A 446 -5.87 -20.21 -10.05
C GLY A 446 -6.31 -21.59 -10.51
N HIS A 447 -6.37 -21.82 -11.83
CA HIS A 447 -6.74 -23.13 -12.40
C HIS A 447 -5.77 -24.28 -12.08
N LEU A 448 -4.54 -23.98 -11.66
CA LEU A 448 -3.55 -25.00 -11.28
C LEU A 448 -3.61 -25.37 -9.79
N LEU A 449 -4.04 -24.45 -8.93
CA LEU A 449 -4.00 -24.58 -7.48
C LEU A 449 -5.38 -24.83 -6.84
N LEU A 450 -6.45 -24.51 -7.56
CA LEU A 450 -7.87 -24.74 -7.24
C LEU A 450 -8.45 -25.70 -8.28
#